data_AF-A0A7C4LQJ5-F1
#
_entry.id   AF-A0A7C4LQJ5-F1
#
_cell.length_a   1.000
_cell.length_b   1.000
_cell.length_c   1.000
_cell.angle_alpha   90.00
_cell.angle_beta   90.00
_cell.angle_gamma   90.00
#
_symmetry.space_group_name_H-M   'P 1'
#
loop_
_entity.id
_entity.type
_entity.pdbx_description
1 polymer ?
#
loop_
_entity_poly.entity_id
_entity_poly.type
_entity_poly.pdbx_seq_one_letter_code
_entity_poly.pdbx_strand_id
1 'polypeptide(L)' 'MLALMSVLELKQEVSRLNKRERQELYAYLVRLRHDTPEWKRATARRIRCMSRGRFVTAEEMEAKVARG' A
#
# COMPACT_ATOMS: atom_id res chain seq x y z
N MET A 1 11.65 -25.41 8.36
CA MET A 1 12.24 -25.05 7.05
C MET A 1 11.16 -24.32 6.27
N LEU A 2 11.15 -22.98 6.27
CA LEU A 2 10.15 -22.22 5.52
C LEU A 2 10.49 -22.37 4.03
N ALA A 3 9.59 -22.96 3.25
CA ALA A 3 9.79 -23.15 1.82
C ALA A 3 9.93 -21.78 1.14
N LEU A 4 11.04 -21.57 0.42
CA LEU A 4 11.25 -20.38 -0.39
C LEU A 4 10.41 -20.51 -1.67
N MET A 5 9.13 -20.13 -1.59
CA MET A 5 8.28 -20.05 -2.78
C MET A 5 8.83 -18.98 -3.74
N SER A 6 8.89 -19.33 -5.02
CA SER A 6 9.20 -18.37 -6.07
C SER A 6 8.09 -17.32 -6.20
N VAL A 7 8.44 -16.16 -6.76
CA VAL A 7 7.46 -15.10 -7.06
C VAL A 7 6.37 -15.61 -8.02
N LEU A 8 6.71 -16.54 -8.91
CA LEU A 8 5.75 -17.13 -9.84
C LEU A 8 4.71 -17.99 -9.10
N GLU A 9 5.15 -18.84 -8.18
CA GLU A 9 4.25 -19.68 -7.37
C GLU A 9 3.32 -18.82 -6.52
N LEU A 10 3.85 -17.75 -5.90
CA LEU A 10 3.03 -16.79 -5.16
C LEU A 10 1.96 -16.14 -6.06
N LYS A 11 2.30 -15.75 -7.29
CA LYS A 11 1.31 -15.21 -8.24
C LYS A 11 0.23 -16.22 -8.58
N GLN A 12 0.61 -17.47 -8.79
CA GLN A 12 -0.33 -18.55 -9.10
C GLN A 12 -1.29 -18.80 -7.94
N GLU A 13 -0.79 -18.89 -6.71
CA GLU A 13 -1.63 -19.05 -5.51
C GLU A 13 -2.59 -17.87 -5.31
N VAL A 14 -2.11 -16.63 -5.47
CA VAL A 14 -2.97 -15.44 -5.37
C VAL A 14 -4.07 -15.43 -6.44
N SER A 15 -3.79 -15.96 -7.64
CA SER A 15 -4.78 -16.01 -8.72
C SER A 15 -5.97 -16.94 -8.43
N ARG A 16 -5.74 -17.97 -7.62
CA ARG A 16 -6.75 -18.96 -7.19
C ARG A 16 -7.68 -18.46 -6.08
N LEU A 17 -7.31 -17.37 -5.40
CA LEU A 17 -8.12 -16.78 -4.34
C LEU A 17 -9.44 -16.23 -4.87
N ASN A 18 -10.51 -16.50 -4.13
CA ASN A 18 -11.81 -15.90 -4.38
C ASN A 18 -11.79 -14.40 -4.04
N LYS A 19 -12.88 -13.68 -4.38
CA LYS A 19 -12.96 -12.22 -4.19
C LYS A 19 -12.73 -11.80 -2.74
N ARG A 20 -13.31 -12.52 -1.78
CA ARG A 20 -13.21 -12.18 -0.35
C ARG A 20 -11.78 -12.41 0.15
N GLU A 21 -11.21 -13.56 -0.14
CA GLU A 21 -9.82 -13.89 0.25
C GLU A 21 -8.83 -12.88 -0.35
N ARG A 22 -9.06 -12.45 -1.58
CA ARG A 22 -8.24 -11.42 -2.24
C ARG A 22 -8.36 -10.06 -1.56
N GLN A 23 -9.56 -9.69 -1.09
CA GLN A 23 -9.76 -8.46 -0.32
C GLN A 23 -9.04 -8.53 1.04
N GLU A 24 -9.11 -9.67 1.72
CA GLU A 24 -8.43 -9.89 3.00
C GLU A 24 -6.90 -9.85 2.84
N LEU A 25 -6.36 -10.51 1.81
CA LEU A 25 -4.95 -10.45 1.45
C LEU A 25 -4.52 -9.02 1.12
N TYR A 26 -5.29 -8.29 0.31
CA TYR A 26 -4.99 -6.91 -0.04
C TYR A 26 -4.95 -6.01 1.21
N ALA A 27 -5.93 -6.15 2.10
CA ALA A 27 -5.97 -5.41 3.36
C ALA A 27 -4.78 -5.74 4.27
N TYR A 28 -4.32 -6.99 4.28
CA TYR A 28 -3.11 -7.39 5.00
C TYR A 28 -1.85 -6.76 4.40
N LEU A 29 -1.67 -6.82 3.08
CA LEU A 29 -0.52 -6.23 2.39
C LEU A 29 -0.45 -4.72 2.58
N VAL A 30 -1.59 -4.02 2.54
CA VAL A 30 -1.68 -2.59 2.83
C VAL A 30 -1.22 -2.31 4.27
N ARG A 31 -1.67 -3.09 5.25
CA ARG A 31 -1.22 -2.96 6.65
C ARG A 31 0.27 -3.20 6.77
N LEU A 32 0.79 -4.26 6.16
CA LEU A 32 2.21 -4.62 6.18
C LEU A 32 3.07 -3.49 5.61
N ARG A 33 2.67 -2.91 4.47
CA ARG A 33 3.35 -1.75 3.86
C ARG A 33 3.37 -0.53 4.80
N HIS A 34 2.32 -0.35 5.59
CA HIS A 34 2.11 0.83 6.42
C HIS A 34 2.60 0.67 7.86
N ASP A 35 3.12 -0.51 8.24
CA ASP A 35 3.52 -0.77 9.62
C ASP A 35 4.94 -0.27 9.95
N THR A 36 5.72 0.16 8.95
CA THR A 36 7.09 0.61 9.15
C THR A 36 7.17 1.95 9.92
N PRO A 37 8.18 2.14 10.79
CA PRO A 37 8.37 3.40 11.52
C PRO A 37 8.53 4.62 10.61
N GLU A 38 9.11 4.44 9.42
CA GLU A 38 9.27 5.50 8.42
C GLU A 38 7.94 5.91 7.83
N TRP A 39 7.11 4.93 7.45
CA TRP A 39 5.78 5.20 6.91
C TRP A 39 4.91 5.91 7.96
N LYS A 40 4.92 5.43 9.21
CA LYS A 40 4.18 6.06 10.31
C LYS A 40 4.58 7.53 10.50
N ARG A 41 5.88 7.84 10.49
CA ARG A 41 6.39 9.22 10.60
C ARG A 41 5.97 10.10 9.42
N ALA A 42 6.12 9.60 8.20
CA ALA A 42 5.74 10.31 6.98
C ALA A 42 4.23 10.60 6.93
N THR A 43 3.41 9.61 7.28
CA THR A 43 1.95 9.73 7.35
C THR A 43 1.53 10.72 8.44
N ALA A 44 2.10 10.64 9.64
CA ALA A 44 1.81 11.61 10.70
C ALA A 44 2.17 13.05 10.29
N ARG A 45 3.28 13.25 9.57
CA ARG A 45 3.65 14.56 8.99
C ARG A 45 2.61 15.03 7.97
N ARG A 46 2.15 14.15 7.07
CA ARG A 46 1.12 14.46 6.08
C ARG A 46 -0.20 14.88 6.75
N ILE A 47 -0.67 14.12 7.73
CA ILE A 47 -1.90 14.44 8.48
C ILE A 47 -1.79 15.82 9.14
N ARG A 48 -0.65 16.15 9.77
CA ARG A 48 -0.41 17.48 10.35
C ARG A 48 -0.33 18.60 9.31
N CYS A 49 0.07 18.31 8.07
CA CYS A 49 0.04 19.28 6.98
C CYS A 49 -1.41 19.57 6.56
N MET A 50 -2.19 18.50 6.37
CA MET A 50 -3.60 18.61 5.97
C MET A 50 -4.42 19.33 7.04
N SER A 51 -4.22 19.02 8.33
CA SER A 51 -4.93 19.72 9.42
C SER A 51 -4.59 21.21 9.53
N ARG A 52 -3.48 21.65 8.92
CA ARG A 52 -3.07 23.05 8.80
C ARG A 52 -3.48 23.68 7.47
N GLY A 53 -4.39 23.05 6.73
CA GLY A 53 -4.90 23.54 5.45
C GLY A 53 -3.98 23.33 4.26
N ARG A 54 -2.89 22.56 4.38
CA ARG A 54 -2.01 22.24 3.25
C ARG A 54 -2.52 21.02 2.52
N PHE A 55 -3.27 21.26 1.45
CA PHE A 55 -3.79 20.24 0.53
C PHE A 55 -3.02 20.23 -0.78
N VAL A 56 -3.10 19.12 -1.51
CA VAL A 56 -2.70 19.05 -2.92
C VAL A 56 -3.96 18.86 -3.75
N THR A 57 -4.02 19.45 -4.94
CA THR A 57 -5.17 19.26 -5.83
C THR A 57 -5.14 17.86 -6.45
N ALA A 58 -6.28 17.42 -7.00
CA ALA A 58 -6.35 16.15 -7.73
C ALA A 58 -5.35 16.14 -8.91
N GLU A 59 -5.25 17.25 -9.64
CA GLU A 59 -4.32 17.42 -10.77
C GLU A 59 -2.85 17.33 -10.32
N GLU A 60 -2.49 17.95 -9.19
CA GLU A 60 -1.14 17.83 -8.63
C GLU A 60 -0.82 16.40 -8.17
N MET A 61 -1.84 15.64 -7.77
CA MET A 61 -1.70 14.25 -7.38
C MET A 61 -1.52 13.35 -8.60
N GLU A 62 -2.33 13.52 -9.64
CA GLU A 62 -2.22 12.80 -10.91
C GLU A 62 -0.86 13.02 -11.55
N ALA A 63 -0.38 14.27 -11.59
CA ALA A 63 0.94 14.61 -12.13
C ALA A 63 2.11 13.99 -11.35
N LYS A 64 1.92 13.61 -10.08
CA LYS A 64 2.93 12.88 -9.28
C LYS A 64 2.87 11.37 -9.53
N VAL A 65 1.67 10.81 -9.71
CA VAL A 65 1.48 9.38 -10.01
C VAL A 65 2.00 9.04 -11.41
N ALA A 66 1.77 9.89 -12.41
CA ALA A 66 2.25 9.67 -13.78
C ALA A 66 3.79 9.71 -13.93
N ARG A 67 4.51 10.21 -12.91
CA ARG A 67 5.98 10.35 -12.91
C ARG A 67 6.72 9.23 -12.16
N GLY A 68 6.00 8.32 -11.50
CA GLY A 68 6.57 7.19 -10.75
C GLY A 68 6.18 5.86 -11.36
#